data_AF-A0A319EKT1-F1
#
_entry.id   AF-A0A319EKT1-F1
#
_cell.length_a   1.000
_cell.length_b   1.000
_cell.length_c   1.000
_cell.angle_alpha   90.00
_cell.angle_beta   90.00
_cell.angle_gamma   90.00
#
_symmetry.space_group_name_H-M   'P 1'
#
loop_
_entity.id
_entity.type
_entity.pdbx_description
1 polymer ?
#
loop_
_entity_poly.entity_id
_entity_poly.type
_entity_poly.pdbx_seq_one_letter_code
_entity_poly.pdbx_strand_id
1 'polypeptide(L)'
;LIRKLGRFKSPALAAMPLMFLGTGLMIPFRSPTSHIGYVIMCEILKAIAGGTLVICHQIAGLATGNHETVAVSFALVGLGSKIGSGIGAAISGAIWTSTVPEYLERYLPEDRKYKAAELYGSLATVLEYPMGTPEREAVIRAYGVAQKRMLVVGLLVLPLAVVGIAMWRDLQLKRVHQVRGNVF
;
A
#
# COMPACT_ATOMS: atom_id res chain seq x y z
N LEU A 1 12.03 11.74 15.65
CA LEU A 1 13.31 11.59 14.93
C LEU A 1 13.74 12.86 14.17
N ILE A 2 12.90 13.38 13.27
CA ILE A 2 13.25 14.48 12.35
C ILE A 2 13.70 15.75 13.08
N ARG A 3 13.05 16.12 14.20
CA ARG A 3 13.46 17.24 15.05
C ARG A 3 14.87 17.09 15.66
N LYS A 4 15.28 15.86 16.00
CA LYS A 4 16.61 15.59 16.59
C LYS A 4 17.69 15.49 15.51
N LEU A 5 17.42 14.80 14.41
CA LEU A 5 18.38 14.59 13.31
C LEU A 5 18.53 15.83 12.41
N GLY A 6 17.50 16.67 12.32
CA GLY A 6 17.50 17.82 11.41
C GLY A 6 17.47 17.46 9.93
N ARG A 7 17.19 16.20 9.59
CA ARG A 7 17.15 15.67 8.22
C ARG A 7 15.97 14.71 8.06
N PHE A 8 15.31 14.76 6.90
CA PHE A 8 14.15 13.93 6.57
C PHE A 8 14.48 12.77 5.62
N LYS A 9 15.58 12.84 4.86
CA LYS A 9 15.96 11.78 3.91
C LYS A 9 16.37 10.48 4.60
N SER A 10 17.21 10.57 5.64
CA SER A 10 17.68 9.39 6.39
C SER A 10 16.55 8.58 7.05
N PRO A 11 15.58 9.19 7.78
CA PRO A 11 14.46 8.41 8.33
C PRO A 11 13.54 7.84 7.25
N ALA A 12 13.39 8.50 6.11
CA ALA A 12 12.63 7.96 4.98
C ALA A 12 13.29 6.70 4.40
N LEU A 13 14.61 6.73 4.17
CA LEU A 13 15.36 5.56 3.69
C LEU A 13 15.36 4.42 4.71
N ALA A 14 15.46 4.74 6.01
CA ALA A 14 15.39 3.73 7.07
C ALA A 14 14.01 3.06 7.20
N ALA A 15 12.93 3.74 6.78
CA ALA A 15 11.59 3.17 6.76
C ALA A 15 11.35 2.19 5.59
N MET A 16 12.13 2.30 4.50
CA MET A 16 11.94 1.46 3.32
C MET A 16 12.14 -0.04 3.59
N PRO A 17 13.21 -0.50 4.27
CA PRO A 17 13.37 -1.92 4.62
C PRO A 17 12.17 -2.48 5.40
N LEU A 18 11.58 -1.70 6.32
CA LEU A 18 10.38 -2.10 7.05
C LEU A 18 9.16 -2.24 6.14
N MET A 19 9.01 -1.36 5.14
CA MET A 19 7.95 -1.46 4.13
C MET A 19 8.13 -2.71 3.25
N PHE A 20 9.36 -3.00 2.81
CA PHE A 20 9.68 -4.22 2.04
C PHE A 20 9.41 -5.47 2.86
N LEU A 21 9.86 -5.50 4.12
CA LEU A 21 9.65 -6.63 5.01
C LEU A 21 8.15 -6.86 5.26
N GLY A 22 7.40 -5.82 5.62
CA GLY A 22 5.96 -5.93 5.88
C GLY A 22 5.16 -6.38 4.67
N THR A 23 5.51 -5.92 3.47
CA THR A 23 4.84 -6.33 2.22
C THR A 23 5.27 -7.74 1.79
N GLY A 24 6.55 -8.07 1.95
CA GLY A 24 7.13 -9.37 1.61
C GLY A 24 6.62 -10.51 2.48
N LEU A 25 6.60 -10.32 3.79
CA LEU A 25 6.08 -11.31 4.75
C LEU A 25 4.57 -11.56 4.57
N MET A 26 3.84 -10.59 4.01
CA MET A 26 2.42 -10.76 3.75
C MET A 26 2.14 -11.83 2.68
N ILE A 27 3.08 -12.12 1.78
CA ILE A 27 2.90 -13.13 0.72
C ILE A 27 2.67 -14.55 1.28
N PRO A 28 3.55 -15.09 2.15
CA PRO A 28 3.34 -16.41 2.75
C PRO A 28 2.25 -16.41 3.84
N PHE A 29 2.15 -15.33 4.63
CA PHE A 29 1.23 -15.28 5.77
C PHE A 29 -0.22 -14.96 5.41
N ARG A 30 -0.49 -14.52 4.19
CA ARG A 30 -1.85 -14.31 3.67
C ARG A 30 -2.42 -15.59 3.04
N SER A 31 -2.23 -16.71 3.74
CA SER A 31 -2.84 -17.99 3.42
C SER A 31 -4.04 -18.27 4.35
N PRO A 32 -5.08 -19.00 3.89
CA PRO A 32 -6.27 -19.31 4.70
C PRO A 32 -5.97 -20.06 6.01
N THR A 33 -4.81 -20.72 6.09
CA THR A 33 -4.36 -21.53 7.22
C THR A 33 -3.45 -20.78 8.19
N SER A 34 -2.98 -19.58 7.84
CA SER A 34 -2.08 -18.80 8.70
C SER A 34 -2.84 -18.08 9.81
N HIS A 35 -2.26 -18.06 11.01
CA HIS A 35 -2.79 -17.27 12.12
C HIS A 35 -2.89 -15.79 11.74
N ILE A 36 -4.06 -15.21 11.98
CA ILE A 36 -4.35 -13.79 11.71
C ILE A 36 -3.35 -12.83 12.37
N GLY A 37 -2.73 -13.25 13.48
CA GLY A 37 -1.69 -12.49 14.18
C GLY A 37 -0.49 -12.12 13.29
N TYR A 38 -0.08 -12.99 12.36
CA TYR A 38 1.01 -12.68 11.44
C TYR A 38 0.62 -11.60 10.41
N VAL A 39 -0.63 -11.60 9.97
CA VAL A 39 -1.17 -10.56 9.09
C VAL A 39 -1.21 -9.23 9.83
N ILE A 40 -1.67 -9.22 11.09
CA ILE A 40 -1.68 -8.03 11.95
C ILE A 40 -0.26 -7.47 12.13
N MET A 41 0.72 -8.32 12.40
CA MET A 41 2.13 -7.92 12.51
C MET A 41 2.62 -7.24 11.22
N CYS A 42 2.31 -7.79 10.04
CA CYS A 42 2.68 -7.20 8.76
C CYS A 42 2.07 -5.81 8.56
N GLU A 43 0.79 -5.63 8.92
CA GLU A 43 0.12 -4.33 8.82
C GLU A 43 0.69 -3.31 9.81
N ILE A 44 1.08 -3.73 11.02
CA ILE A 44 1.77 -2.84 11.98
C ILE A 44 3.11 -2.35 11.41
N LEU A 45 3.92 -3.25 10.83
CA LEU A 45 5.19 -2.89 10.20
C LEU A 45 4.98 -1.89 9.04
N LYS A 46 3.99 -2.17 8.18
CA LYS A 46 3.62 -1.28 7.07
C LYS A 46 3.10 0.06 7.57
N ALA A 47 2.32 0.10 8.65
CA ALA A 47 1.79 1.33 9.23
C ALA A 47 2.90 2.24 9.78
N ILE A 48 3.88 1.66 10.49
CA ILE A 48 5.05 2.39 10.99
C ILE A 48 5.87 2.97 9.83
N ALA A 49 6.15 2.15 8.81
CA ALA A 49 6.89 2.58 7.64
C ALA A 49 6.13 3.66 6.84
N GLY A 50 4.85 3.41 6.55
CA GLY A 50 3.98 4.30 5.80
C GLY A 50 3.79 5.65 6.49
N GLY A 51 3.50 5.66 7.79
CA GLY A 51 3.37 6.91 8.55
C GLY A 51 4.65 7.74 8.54
N THR A 52 5.82 7.10 8.63
CA THR A 52 7.11 7.78 8.55
C THR A 52 7.34 8.39 7.16
N LEU A 53 7.07 7.62 6.10
CA LEU A 53 7.23 8.07 4.71
C LEU A 53 6.29 9.23 4.38
N VAL A 54 5.04 9.19 4.87
CA VAL A 54 4.04 10.25 4.66
C VAL A 54 4.55 11.59 5.18
N ILE A 55 5.02 11.59 6.42
CA ILE A 55 5.55 12.80 7.06
C ILE A 55 6.81 13.29 6.33
N CYS A 56 7.71 12.38 5.94
CA CYS A 56 8.95 12.77 5.28
C CYS A 56 8.72 13.39 3.90
N HIS A 57 7.80 12.86 3.09
CA HIS A 57 7.53 13.44 1.76
C HIS A 57 6.81 14.79 1.85
N GLN A 58 5.95 14.99 2.86
CA GLN A 58 5.31 16.28 3.11
C GLN A 58 6.36 17.33 3.48
N ILE A 59 7.26 17.00 4.40
CA ILE A 59 8.37 17.88 4.79
C ILE A 59 9.28 18.18 3.59
N ALA A 60 9.58 17.18 2.76
CA ALA A 60 10.39 17.37 1.55
C ALA A 60 9.79 18.39 0.59
N GLY A 61 8.47 18.33 0.35
CA GLY A 61 7.77 19.29 -0.51
C GLY A 61 7.66 20.69 0.10
N LEU A 62 7.53 20.79 1.42
CA LEU A 62 7.44 22.07 2.12
C LEU A 62 8.80 22.76 2.26
N ALA A 63 9.89 22.00 2.35
CA ALA A 63 11.23 22.54 2.59
C ALA A 63 11.81 23.33 1.40
N THR A 64 11.18 23.28 0.21
CA THR A 64 11.66 23.96 -1.00
C THR A 64 10.97 25.29 -1.29
N GLY A 65 9.89 25.63 -0.57
CA GLY A 65 9.08 26.83 -0.84
C GLY A 65 9.22 27.92 0.24
N ASN A 66 8.98 29.18 -0.14
CA ASN A 66 8.79 30.29 0.80
C ASN A 66 7.44 30.15 1.52
N HIS A 67 7.27 30.84 2.66
CA HIS A 67 6.07 30.73 3.51
C HIS A 67 4.76 30.95 2.74
N GLU A 68 4.77 31.83 1.74
CA GLU A 68 3.63 32.14 0.86
C GLU A 68 3.23 30.98 -0.07
N THR A 69 4.19 30.11 -0.43
CA THR A 69 3.99 29.00 -1.39
C THR A 69 3.76 27.64 -0.74
N VAL A 70 3.76 27.57 0.60
CA VAL A 70 3.61 26.32 1.38
C VAL A 70 2.33 25.56 1.00
N ALA A 71 1.20 26.28 0.84
CA ALA A 71 -0.07 25.68 0.48
C ALA A 71 -0.04 25.04 -0.92
N VAL A 72 0.61 25.71 -1.89
CA VAL A 72 0.75 25.21 -3.27
C VAL A 72 1.64 23.97 -3.30
N SER A 73 2.78 23.99 -2.61
CA SER A 73 3.66 22.82 -2.50
C SER A 73 2.94 21.61 -1.88
N PHE A 74 2.14 21.84 -0.84
CA PHE A 74 1.35 20.78 -0.22
C PHE A 74 0.28 20.22 -1.16
N ALA A 75 -0.39 21.08 -1.92
CA ALA A 75 -1.37 20.68 -2.93
C ALA A 75 -0.74 19.82 -4.04
N LEU A 76 0.46 20.18 -4.51
CA LEU A 76 1.20 19.40 -5.52
C LEU A 76 1.59 18.01 -5.00
N VAL A 77 2.08 17.92 -3.76
CA VAL A 77 2.35 16.63 -3.11
C VAL A 77 1.06 15.80 -2.99
N GLY A 78 -0.05 16.42 -2.61
CA GLY A 78 -1.35 15.77 -2.53
C GLY A 78 -1.83 15.24 -3.89
N LEU A 79 -1.66 16.03 -4.96
CA LEU A 79 -1.99 15.64 -6.33
C LEU A 79 -1.18 14.41 -6.77
N GLY A 80 0.14 14.42 -6.55
CA GLY A 80 1.01 13.28 -6.85
C GLY A 80 0.56 12.00 -6.15
N SER A 81 0.19 12.10 -4.86
CA SER A 81 -0.36 10.96 -4.11
C SER A 81 -1.67 10.44 -4.67
N LYS A 82 -2.57 11.32 -5.15
CA LYS A 82 -3.83 10.90 -5.79
C LYS A 82 -3.61 10.21 -7.12
N ILE A 83 -2.67 10.69 -7.93
CA ILE A 83 -2.28 10.04 -9.18
C ILE A 83 -1.75 8.63 -8.90
N GLY A 84 -0.82 8.49 -7.95
CA GLY A 84 -0.27 7.19 -7.54
C GLY A 84 -1.35 6.23 -7.05
N SER A 85 -2.31 6.72 -6.25
CA SER A 85 -3.45 5.91 -5.79
C SER A 85 -4.35 5.45 -6.96
N GLY A 86 -4.59 6.31 -7.96
CA GLY A 86 -5.37 5.96 -9.14
C GLY A 86 -4.70 4.87 -9.98
N ILE A 87 -3.39 4.99 -10.21
CA ILE A 87 -2.59 3.98 -10.92
C ILE A 87 -2.62 2.64 -10.17
N GLY A 88 -2.39 2.67 -8.85
CA GLY A 88 -2.44 1.47 -8.02
C GLY A 88 -3.81 0.79 -8.03
N ALA A 89 -4.89 1.58 -7.96
CA ALA A 89 -6.25 1.06 -8.06
C ALA A 89 -6.55 0.43 -9.43
N ALA A 90 -6.08 1.04 -10.52
CA ALA A 90 -6.24 0.49 -11.87
C ALA A 90 -5.51 -0.84 -12.05
N ILE A 91 -4.25 -0.93 -11.59
CA ILE A 91 -3.46 -2.17 -11.66
C ILE A 91 -4.12 -3.26 -10.80
N SER A 92 -4.51 -2.92 -9.57
CA SER A 92 -5.21 -3.85 -8.67
C SER A 92 -6.53 -4.33 -9.28
N GLY A 93 -7.33 -3.42 -9.84
CA GLY A 93 -8.58 -3.75 -10.54
C GLY A 93 -8.34 -4.71 -11.71
N ALA A 94 -7.35 -4.44 -12.55
CA ALA A 94 -7.00 -5.32 -13.67
C ALA A 94 -6.54 -6.72 -13.22
N ILE A 95 -5.75 -6.82 -12.14
CA ILE A 95 -5.36 -8.11 -11.57
C ILE A 95 -6.58 -8.84 -11.04
N TRP A 96 -7.49 -8.15 -10.34
CA TRP A 96 -8.69 -8.74 -9.77
C TRP A 96 -9.62 -9.29 -10.83
N THR A 97 -9.96 -8.48 -11.83
CA THR A 97 -10.90 -8.84 -12.90
C THR A 97 -10.38 -9.94 -13.81
N SER A 98 -9.06 -10.05 -13.98
CA SER A 98 -8.45 -11.15 -14.74
C SER A 98 -8.28 -12.44 -13.91
N THR A 99 -7.86 -12.32 -12.66
CA THR A 99 -7.47 -13.48 -11.85
C THR A 99 -8.67 -14.15 -11.18
N VAL A 100 -9.58 -13.39 -10.58
CA VAL A 100 -10.62 -14.01 -9.75
C VAL A 100 -11.55 -14.90 -10.58
N PRO A 101 -12.09 -14.47 -11.74
CA PRO A 101 -12.95 -15.34 -12.57
C PRO A 101 -12.22 -16.59 -13.06
N GLU A 102 -10.98 -16.43 -13.57
CA GLU A 102 -10.15 -17.54 -14.09
C GLU A 102 -9.94 -18.63 -13.02
N TYR A 103 -9.63 -18.23 -11.79
CA TYR A 103 -9.37 -19.18 -10.72
C TYR A 103 -10.63 -19.73 -10.07
N LEU A 104 -11.73 -18.97 -10.11
CA LEU A 104 -13.03 -19.43 -9.62
C LEU A 104 -13.55 -20.58 -10.49
N GLU A 105 -13.45 -20.48 -11.82
CA GLU A 105 -13.78 -21.58 -12.74
C GLU A 105 -12.91 -22.83 -12.56
N ARG A 106 -11.65 -22.64 -12.14
CA ARG A 106 -10.71 -23.74 -11.87
C ARG A 106 -10.96 -24.44 -10.54
N TYR A 107 -11.39 -23.71 -9.52
CA TYR A 107 -11.56 -24.25 -8.16
C TYR A 107 -12.98 -24.72 -7.87
N LEU A 108 -13.99 -24.24 -8.61
CA LEU A 108 -15.35 -24.77 -8.52
C LEU A 108 -15.40 -26.21 -9.06
N PRO A 109 -16.12 -27.10 -8.39
CA PRO A 109 -16.37 -28.44 -8.90
C PRO A 109 -17.27 -28.38 -10.15
N GLU A 110 -17.18 -29.39 -11.02
CA GLU A 110 -17.82 -29.36 -12.34
C GLU A 110 -19.34 -29.16 -12.30
N ASP A 111 -19.99 -29.72 -11.27
CA ASP A 111 -21.42 -29.58 -11.01
C ASP A 111 -21.84 -28.16 -10.65
N ARG A 112 -20.89 -27.25 -10.33
CA ARG A 112 -21.17 -25.89 -9.82
C ARG A 112 -20.47 -24.79 -10.60
N LYS A 113 -19.78 -25.10 -11.70
CA LYS A 113 -19.12 -24.11 -12.57
C LYS A 113 -20.10 -23.05 -13.10
N TYR A 114 -21.37 -23.40 -13.29
CA TYR A 114 -22.40 -22.46 -13.71
C TYR A 114 -22.63 -21.29 -12.74
N LYS A 115 -22.25 -21.44 -11.46
CA LYS A 115 -22.36 -20.39 -10.42
C LYS A 115 -21.17 -19.42 -10.41
N ALA A 116 -20.13 -19.64 -11.22
CA ALA A 116 -18.90 -18.83 -11.17
C ALA A 116 -19.18 -17.32 -11.37
N ALA A 117 -20.02 -16.96 -12.35
CA ALA A 117 -20.36 -15.57 -12.62
C ALA A 117 -21.12 -14.91 -11.46
N GLU A 118 -22.04 -15.64 -10.83
CA GLU A 118 -22.83 -15.18 -9.69
C GLU A 118 -21.94 -14.95 -8.46
N LEU A 119 -21.09 -15.92 -8.14
CA LEU A 119 -20.15 -15.85 -7.01
C LEU A 119 -19.09 -14.76 -7.19
N TYR A 120 -18.68 -14.47 -8.43
CA TYR A 120 -17.80 -13.33 -8.72
C TYR A 120 -18.53 -11.99 -8.57
N GLY A 121 -19.79 -11.91 -8.99
CA GLY A 121 -20.57 -10.68 -9.00
C GLY A 121 -21.08 -10.23 -7.64
N SER A 122 -21.23 -11.15 -6.67
CA SER A 122 -21.86 -10.85 -5.39
C SER A 122 -21.15 -11.49 -4.20
N LEU A 123 -20.48 -10.66 -3.39
CA LEU A 123 -19.94 -11.11 -2.11
C LEU A 123 -21.04 -11.53 -1.13
N ALA A 124 -22.23 -10.93 -1.21
CA ALA A 124 -23.36 -11.30 -0.35
C ALA A 124 -23.75 -12.77 -0.59
N THR A 125 -23.85 -13.18 -1.85
CA THR A 125 -24.11 -14.56 -2.25
C THR A 125 -23.03 -15.51 -1.72
N VAL A 126 -21.75 -15.12 -1.79
CA VAL A 126 -20.65 -15.93 -1.24
C VAL A 126 -20.79 -16.13 0.28
N LEU A 127 -21.27 -15.11 1.01
CA LEU A 127 -21.41 -15.15 2.47
C LEU A 127 -22.59 -16.00 2.94
N GLU A 128 -23.60 -16.22 2.09
CA GLU A 128 -24.70 -17.16 2.36
C GLU A 128 -24.21 -18.61 2.45
N TYR A 129 -23.13 -18.95 1.76
CA TYR A 129 -22.50 -20.27 1.86
C TYR A 129 -21.72 -20.42 3.18
N PRO A 130 -21.98 -21.46 3.99
CA PRO A 130 -21.19 -21.73 5.20
C PRO A 130 -19.70 -21.97 4.90
N MET A 131 -18.84 -21.71 5.89
CA MET A 131 -17.41 -22.06 5.78
C MET A 131 -17.24 -23.57 5.58
N GLY A 132 -16.30 -23.96 4.70
CA GLY A 132 -16.04 -25.35 4.34
C GLY A 132 -16.89 -25.88 3.17
N THR A 133 -17.83 -25.09 2.65
CA THR A 133 -18.50 -25.42 1.38
C THR A 133 -17.55 -25.23 0.19
N PRO A 134 -17.67 -26.06 -0.86
CA PRO A 134 -16.77 -25.98 -2.01
C PRO A 134 -16.89 -24.65 -2.77
N GLU A 135 -18.07 -24.02 -2.82
CA GLU A 135 -18.25 -22.68 -3.39
C GLU A 135 -17.45 -21.63 -2.63
N ARG A 136 -17.59 -21.59 -1.30
CA ARG A 136 -16.90 -20.60 -0.48
C ARG A 136 -15.40 -20.82 -0.45
N GLU A 137 -14.95 -22.07 -0.41
CA GLU A 137 -13.54 -22.40 -0.51
C GLU A 137 -12.92 -22.03 -1.86
N ALA A 138 -13.66 -22.23 -2.96
CA ALA A 138 -13.21 -21.85 -4.29
C ALA A 138 -12.97 -20.33 -4.37
N VAL A 139 -13.92 -19.53 -3.84
CA VAL A 139 -13.78 -18.07 -3.78
C VAL A 139 -12.62 -17.65 -2.88
N ILE A 140 -12.49 -18.22 -1.68
CA ILE A 140 -11.38 -17.91 -0.76
C ILE A 140 -10.03 -18.19 -1.44
N ARG A 141 -9.90 -19.32 -2.14
CA ARG A 141 -8.68 -19.67 -2.88
C ARG A 141 -8.42 -18.71 -4.03
N ALA A 142 -9.43 -18.38 -4.83
CA ALA A 142 -9.30 -17.41 -5.93
C ALA A 142 -8.86 -16.03 -5.42
N TYR A 143 -9.46 -15.55 -4.31
CA TYR A 143 -9.09 -14.29 -3.67
C TYR A 143 -7.66 -14.32 -3.14
N GLY A 144 -7.23 -15.43 -2.55
CA GLY A 144 -5.85 -15.62 -2.10
C GLY A 144 -4.84 -15.47 -3.24
N VAL A 145 -5.13 -16.05 -4.41
CA VAL A 145 -4.28 -15.90 -5.60
C VAL A 145 -4.23 -14.45 -6.09
N ALA A 146 -5.39 -13.79 -6.22
CA ALA A 146 -5.45 -12.40 -6.65
C ALA A 146 -4.69 -11.47 -5.69
N GLN A 147 -4.90 -11.61 -4.38
CA GLN A 147 -4.20 -10.82 -3.36
C GLN A 147 -2.69 -11.10 -3.36
N LYS A 148 -2.26 -12.36 -3.55
CA LYS A 148 -0.85 -12.70 -3.68
C LYS A 148 -0.22 -12.01 -4.89
N ARG A 149 -0.88 -12.03 -6.05
CA ARG A 149 -0.42 -11.33 -7.26
C ARG A 149 -0.31 -9.82 -7.02
N MET A 150 -1.28 -9.21 -6.36
CA MET A 150 -1.23 -7.78 -5.99
C MET A 150 -0.04 -7.44 -5.08
N LEU A 151 0.26 -8.29 -4.10
CA LEU A 151 1.41 -8.10 -3.20
C LEU A 151 2.74 -8.21 -3.93
N VAL A 152 2.86 -9.18 -4.85
CA VAL A 152 4.06 -9.33 -5.70
C VAL A 152 4.26 -8.09 -6.56
N VAL A 153 3.21 -7.60 -7.24
CA VAL A 153 3.29 -6.37 -8.03
C VAL A 153 3.65 -5.17 -7.15
N GLY A 154 3.06 -5.07 -5.95
CA GLY A 154 3.42 -4.04 -4.97
C GLY A 154 4.91 -4.05 -4.61
N LEU A 155 5.48 -5.22 -4.34
CA LEU A 155 6.92 -5.38 -4.08
C LEU A 155 7.81 -4.97 -5.24
N LEU A 156 7.37 -5.19 -6.49
CA LEU A 156 8.11 -4.79 -7.69
C LEU A 156 8.09 -3.26 -7.90
N VAL A 157 7.05 -2.58 -7.41
CA VAL A 157 6.93 -1.11 -7.52
C VAL A 157 7.66 -0.39 -6.38
N LEU A 158 7.81 -1.00 -5.19
CA LEU A 158 8.48 -0.39 -4.04
C LEU A 158 9.92 0.14 -4.31
N PRO A 159 10.77 -0.51 -5.13
CA PRO A 159 12.09 0.03 -5.49
C PRO A 159 12.02 1.41 -6.15
N LEU A 160 10.96 1.72 -6.92
CA LEU A 160 10.77 3.04 -7.51
C LEU A 160 10.61 4.13 -6.44
N ALA A 161 9.98 3.80 -5.31
CA ALA A 161 9.89 4.72 -4.17
C ALA A 161 11.27 4.97 -3.54
N VAL A 162 12.14 3.95 -3.46
CA VAL A 162 13.52 4.13 -2.98
C VAL A 162 14.28 5.11 -3.88
N VAL A 163 14.18 4.93 -5.21
CA VAL A 163 14.79 5.83 -6.19
C VAL A 163 14.23 7.26 -6.03
N GLY A 164 12.92 7.40 -5.87
CA GLY A 164 12.28 8.70 -5.64
C GLY A 164 12.79 9.41 -4.37
N ILE A 165 12.94 8.68 -3.26
CA ILE A 165 13.51 9.22 -2.02
C ILE A 165 15.00 9.56 -2.21
N ALA A 166 15.74 8.75 -2.97
CA ALA A 166 17.15 9.02 -3.27
C ALA A 166 17.34 10.31 -4.08
N MET A 167 16.37 10.70 -4.91
CA MET A 167 16.38 11.96 -5.66
C MET A 167 16.08 13.19 -4.80
N TRP A 168 15.51 13.04 -3.60
CA TRP A 168 15.25 14.18 -2.72
C TRP A 168 16.56 14.87 -2.31
N ARG A 169 16.53 16.22 -2.32
CA ARG A 169 17.61 17.04 -1.78
C ARG A 169 17.69 16.85 -0.27
N ASP A 170 18.87 16.52 0.23
CA ASP A 170 19.11 16.29 1.66
C ASP A 170 19.32 17.61 2.41
N LEU A 171 18.22 18.33 2.64
CA LEU A 171 18.25 19.63 3.30
C LEU A 171 18.41 19.46 4.82
N GLN A 172 19.34 20.23 5.40
CA GLN A 172 19.50 20.33 6.85
C GLN A 172 18.50 21.35 7.41
N LEU A 173 17.42 20.85 8.00
CA LEU A 173 16.35 21.67 8.60
C LEU A 173 16.82 22.55 9.76
N LYS A 174 17.91 22.17 10.46
CA LYS A 174 18.48 22.95 11.57
C LYS A 174 19.22 24.23 11.15
N ARG A 175 19.58 24.37 9.88
CA ARG A 175 20.26 25.57 9.35
C ARG A 175 19.31 26.55 8.68
N VAL A 176 18.04 26.18 8.52
CA VAL A 176 17.01 27.10 8.01
C VAL A 176 16.76 28.14 9.10
N HIS A 177 17.10 29.41 8.82
CA HIS A 177 16.82 30.52 9.72
C HIS A 177 15.30 30.56 9.97
N GLN A 178 14.89 30.17 11.18
CA GLN A 178 13.51 30.29 11.59
C GLN A 178 13.23 31.79 11.78
N VAL A 179 12.61 32.42 10.79
CA VAL A 179 12.20 33.82 10.91
C VAL A 179 11.17 33.86 12.03
N ARG A 180 11.54 34.43 13.19
CA ARG A 180 10.61 34.75 14.27
C ARG A 180 9.66 35.80 13.71
N GLY A 181 8.53 35.37 13.17
CA GLY A 181 7.44 36.28 12.83
C GLY A 181 6.94 36.93 14.11
N ASN A 182 7.21 38.22 14.28
CA ASN A 182 6.50 39.04 15.25
C ASN A 182 5.10 39.25 14.67
N VAL A 183 4.14 38.47 15.14
CA VAL A 183 2.71 38.80 14.97
C VAL A 183 2.44 40.03 15.83
N PHE A 184 2.30 41.18 15.19
CA PHE A 184 1.66 42.37 15.76
C PHE A 184 0.17 42.33 15.45
#